data_AF-A0A7X3NWM3-F1
#
_entry.id   AF-A0A7X3NWM3-F1
#
_cell.length_a   1.000
_cell.length_b   1.000
_cell.length_c   1.000
_cell.angle_alpha   90.00
_cell.angle_beta   90.00
_cell.angle_gamma   90.00
#
_symmetry.space_group_name_H-M   'P 1'
#
loop_
_entity.id
_entity.type
_entity.pdbx_description
1 polymer ?
#
loop_
_entity_poly.entity_id
_entity_poly.type
_entity_poly.pdbx_seq_one_letter_code
_entity_poly.pdbx_strand_id
1 'polypeptide(L)'
;MLRKFEVQLPMVKKFQSVAGAAAGIGFILGTLIPAVAIFILNWQCPFGDGILRIGGFLVITGFGSSIIFGNIVALVLIGFAKYRQILSNSSKKGK
;
A
#
# COMPACT_ATOMS: atom_id res chain seq x y z
N MET A 1 -6.62 -5.58 38.01
CA MET A 1 -5.58 -5.26 36.99
C MET A 1 -5.93 -6.06 35.73
N LEU A 2 -5.79 -5.48 34.52
CA LEU A 2 -6.03 -6.11 33.19
C LEU A 2 -7.47 -6.15 32.63
N ARG A 3 -8.09 -4.98 32.44
CA ARG A 3 -9.18 -4.83 31.43
C ARG A 3 -9.02 -3.52 30.67
N LYS A 4 -8.01 -3.41 29.81
CA LYS A 4 -7.83 -2.24 28.91
C LYS A 4 -7.08 -2.61 27.62
N PHE A 5 -7.48 -3.64 26.88
CA PHE A 5 -6.87 -3.89 25.55
C PHE A 5 -7.84 -4.35 24.44
N GLU A 6 -9.16 -4.34 24.67
CA GLU A 6 -10.10 -4.98 23.72
C GLU A 6 -11.00 -4.01 22.93
N VAL A 7 -10.88 -2.69 23.09
CA VAL A 7 -11.92 -1.76 22.59
C VAL A 7 -11.55 -0.97 21.31
N GLN A 8 -10.35 -1.14 20.73
CA GLN A 8 -9.97 -0.41 19.49
C GLN A 8 -9.59 -1.28 18.28
N LEU A 9 -9.87 -2.58 18.30
CA LEU A 9 -9.44 -3.50 17.24
C LEU A 9 -10.20 -3.43 15.90
N PRO A 10 -11.49 -3.05 15.78
CA PRO A 10 -12.18 -3.15 14.48
C PRO A 10 -11.74 -2.04 13.50
N MET A 11 -11.36 -0.86 14.01
CA MET A 11 -10.96 0.26 13.17
C MET A 11 -9.53 0.05 12.61
N VAL A 12 -8.59 -0.41 13.44
CA VAL A 12 -7.23 -0.75 13.02
C VAL A 12 -7.24 -1.92 12.03
N LYS A 13 -8.08 -2.93 12.26
CA LYS A 13 -8.20 -4.09 11.35
C LYS A 13 -8.76 -3.71 9.98
N LYS A 14 -9.71 -2.76 9.90
CA LYS A 14 -10.19 -2.20 8.64
C LYS A 14 -9.09 -1.44 7.89
N PHE A 15 -8.36 -0.57 8.57
CA PHE A 15 -7.27 0.18 7.94
C PHE A 15 -6.10 -0.72 7.52
N GLN A 16 -5.78 -1.75 8.30
CA GLN A 16 -4.79 -2.76 7.95
C GLN A 16 -5.23 -3.61 6.74
N SER A 17 -6.52 -3.95 6.65
CA SER A 17 -7.06 -4.67 5.50
C SER A 17 -7.04 -3.83 4.22
N VAL A 18 -7.33 -2.53 4.32
CA VAL A 18 -7.28 -1.60 3.18
C VAL A 18 -5.83 -1.32 2.76
N ALA A 19 -4.92 -1.10 3.72
CA ALA A 19 -3.51 -0.93 3.44
C ALA A 19 -2.88 -2.20 2.84
N GLY A 20 -3.27 -3.38 3.32
CA GLY A 20 -2.85 -4.67 2.77
C GLY A 20 -3.40 -4.91 1.36
N ALA A 21 -4.67 -4.58 1.10
CA ALA A 21 -5.24 -4.64 -0.24
C ALA A 21 -4.54 -3.67 -1.20
N ALA A 22 -4.27 -2.43 -0.76
CA ALA A 22 -3.54 -1.44 -1.54
C ALA A 22 -2.10 -1.87 -1.84
N ALA A 23 -1.41 -2.46 -0.86
CA ALA A 23 -0.09 -3.05 -1.05
C ALA A 23 -0.13 -4.20 -2.07
N GLY A 24 -1.15 -5.08 -1.99
CA GLY A 24 -1.37 -6.15 -2.96
C GLY A 24 -1.61 -5.63 -4.38
N ILE A 25 -2.45 -4.60 -4.54
CA ILE A 25 -2.68 -3.94 -5.83
C ILE A 25 -1.40 -3.28 -6.33
N GLY A 26 -0.67 -2.59 -5.46
CA GLY A 26 0.63 -1.98 -5.77
C GLY A 26 1.67 -3.02 -6.21
N PHE A 27 1.65 -4.22 -5.62
CA PHE A 27 2.49 -5.35 -6.03
C PHE A 27 2.11 -5.84 -7.42
N ILE A 28 0.82 -6.07 -7.69
CA ILE A 28 0.35 -6.54 -8.99
C ILE A 28 0.70 -5.51 -10.07
N LEU A 29 0.43 -4.23 -9.85
CA LEU A 29 0.78 -3.18 -10.81
C LEU A 29 2.30 -3.06 -10.99
N GLY A 30 3.06 -3.10 -9.90
CA GLY A 30 4.52 -3.00 -9.92
C GLY A 30 5.23 -4.18 -10.57
N THR A 31 4.60 -5.36 -10.59
CA THR A 31 5.10 -6.55 -11.31
C THR A 31 4.60 -6.58 -12.75
N LEU A 32 3.33 -6.24 -12.99
CA LEU A 32 2.68 -6.40 -14.28
C LEU A 32 3.22 -5.41 -15.33
N ILE A 33 3.50 -4.16 -14.94
CA ILE A 33 4.07 -3.15 -15.85
C ILE A 33 5.42 -3.62 -16.43
N PRO A 34 6.44 -3.96 -15.62
CA PRO A 34 7.70 -4.47 -16.14
C PRO A 34 7.54 -5.83 -16.82
N ALA A 35 6.60 -6.68 -16.41
CA ALA A 35 6.33 -7.93 -17.11
C ALA A 35 5.83 -7.69 -18.54
N VAL A 36 4.85 -6.80 -18.72
CA VAL A 36 4.35 -6.41 -20.04
C VAL A 36 5.46 -5.79 -20.88
N ALA A 37 6.29 -4.92 -20.30
CA ALA A 37 7.41 -4.33 -21.01
C ALA A 37 8.41 -5.37 -21.53
N ILE A 38 8.74 -6.37 -20.71
CA ILE A 38 9.71 -7.41 -21.09
C ILE A 38 9.10 -8.39 -22.10
N PHE A 39 7.89 -8.90 -21.84
CA PHE A 39 7.30 -9.98 -22.64
C PHE A 39 6.56 -9.51 -23.90
N ILE A 40 5.94 -8.33 -23.89
CA ILE A 40 5.16 -7.82 -25.04
C ILE A 40 5.99 -6.84 -25.86
N LEU A 41 6.70 -5.92 -25.20
CA LEU A 41 7.50 -4.89 -25.88
C LEU A 41 8.94 -5.34 -26.17
N ASN A 42 9.31 -6.60 -25.87
CA ASN A 42 10.66 -7.16 -26.02
C ASN A 42 11.76 -6.28 -25.37
N TRP A 43 11.43 -5.60 -24.28
CA TRP A 43 12.40 -4.78 -23.57
C TRP A 43 13.41 -5.70 -22.88
N GLN A 44 14.69 -5.54 -23.20
CA GLN A 44 15.74 -6.24 -22.46
C GLN A 44 15.75 -5.82 -20.99
N CYS A 45 15.72 -6.81 -20.11
CA CYS A 45 15.84 -6.58 -18.69
C CYS A 45 17.19 -5.92 -18.38
N PRO A 46 17.24 -4.82 -17.61
CA PRO A 46 18.50 -4.11 -17.31
C PRO A 46 19.49 -4.98 -16.53
N PHE A 47 19.02 -6.06 -15.90
CA PHE A 47 19.85 -7.02 -15.18
C PHE A 47 20.38 -8.15 -16.09
N GLY A 48 20.11 -8.11 -17.39
CA GLY A 48 20.54 -9.09 -18.38
C GLY A 48 19.53 -10.22 -18.62
N ASP A 49 19.86 -11.08 -19.58
CA ASP A 49 18.98 -12.16 -20.02
C ASP A 49 19.04 -13.37 -19.07
N GLY A 50 17.86 -13.92 -18.75
CA GLY A 50 17.71 -15.09 -17.91
C GLY A 50 16.47 -15.02 -17.01
N ILE A 51 15.73 -16.13 -16.94
CA ILE A 51 14.49 -16.24 -16.15
C ILE A 51 14.68 -15.85 -14.68
N LEU A 52 15.80 -16.23 -14.07
CA LEU A 52 16.11 -15.85 -12.68
C LEU A 52 16.33 -14.35 -12.50
N ARG A 53 16.98 -13.69 -13.47
CA ARG A 53 17.26 -12.24 -13.44
C ARG A 53 16.00 -11.43 -13.70
N ILE A 54 15.22 -11.83 -14.70
CA ILE A 54 13.92 -11.24 -15.03
C ILE A 54 12.94 -11.42 -13.87
N GLY A 55 12.81 -12.65 -13.36
CA GLY A 55 11.96 -12.96 -12.20
C GLY A 55 12.37 -12.18 -10.95
N GLY A 56 13.67 -12.10 -10.67
CA GLY A 56 14.20 -11.30 -9.57
C GLY A 56 13.86 -9.81 -9.71
N PHE A 57 14.07 -9.24 -10.90
CA PHE A 57 13.72 -7.85 -11.18
C PHE A 57 12.23 -7.58 -10.97
N LEU A 58 11.36 -8.46 -11.49
CA LEU A 58 9.90 -8.37 -11.32
C LEU A 58 9.50 -8.41 -9.85
N VAL A 59 10.03 -9.35 -9.07
CA VAL A 59 9.72 -9.46 -7.64
C VAL A 59 10.18 -8.21 -6.89
N ILE A 60 11.39 -7.70 -7.16
CA ILE A 60 11.92 -6.49 -6.51
C ILE A 60 11.07 -5.25 -6.85
N THR A 61 10.73 -5.06 -8.14
CA THR A 61 9.89 -3.92 -8.56
C THR A 61 8.48 -4.01 -8.01
N GLY A 62 7.87 -5.21 -8.02
CA GLY A 62 6.61 -5.48 -7.35
C GLY A 62 6.65 -5.15 -5.87
N PHE A 63 7.66 -5.63 -5.15
CA PHE A 63 7.78 -5.41 -3.71
C PHE A 63 8.03 -3.93 -3.37
N GLY A 64 8.88 -3.25 -4.13
CA GLY A 64 9.10 -1.81 -3.99
C GLY A 64 7.83 -1.00 -4.22
N SER A 65 7.08 -1.30 -5.28
CA SER A 65 5.80 -0.64 -5.58
C SER A 65 4.74 -0.89 -4.49
N SER A 66 4.66 -2.13 -3.99
CA SER A 66 3.76 -2.51 -2.87
C SER A 66 4.01 -1.68 -1.61
N ILE A 67 5.27 -1.52 -1.22
CA ILE A 67 5.66 -0.71 -0.06
C ILE A 67 5.26 0.75 -0.26
N ILE A 68 5.53 1.32 -1.44
CA ILE A 68 5.20 2.72 -1.75
C ILE A 68 3.68 2.93 -1.72
N PHE A 69 2.90 2.10 -2.42
CA PHE A 69 1.44 2.20 -2.46
C PHE A 69 0.81 1.99 -1.07
N GLY A 70 1.28 0.98 -0.33
CA GLY A 70 0.82 0.72 1.03
C GLY A 70 1.05 1.92 1.95
N ASN A 71 2.23 2.56 1.88
CA ASN A 71 2.55 3.74 2.66
C ASN A 71 1.76 4.98 2.25
N ILE A 72 1.56 5.22 0.95
CA ILE A 72 0.73 6.34 0.47
C ILE A 72 -0.70 6.20 0.99
N VAL A 73 -1.29 5.01 0.88
CA VAL A 73 -2.64 4.76 1.36
C VAL A 73 -2.73 4.94 2.88
N ALA A 74 -1.75 4.46 3.64
CA ALA A 74 -1.69 4.68 5.09
C ALA A 74 -1.65 6.19 5.43
N LEU A 75 -0.81 6.97 4.74
CA LEU A 75 -0.74 8.42 4.94
C LEU A 75 -2.05 9.13 4.60
N VAL A 76 -2.72 8.74 3.52
CA VAL A 76 -4.02 9.29 3.12
C VAL A 76 -5.08 8.99 4.19
N LEU A 77 -5.12 7.77 4.73
CA LEU A 77 -6.08 7.39 5.77
C LEU A 77 -5.83 8.16 7.07
N ILE A 78 -4.56 8.35 7.47
CA ILE A 78 -4.17 9.17 8.62
C ILE A 78 -4.59 10.63 8.41
N GLY A 79 -4.32 11.18 7.22
CA GLY A 79 -4.71 12.54 6.85
C GLY A 79 -6.22 12.74 6.90
N PHE A 80 -6.99 11.80 6.34
CA PHE A 80 -8.46 11.84 6.36
C PHE A 80 -9.02 11.75 7.79
N ALA A 81 -8.46 10.87 8.63
CA ALA A 81 -8.85 10.77 10.03
C ALA A 81 -8.57 12.08 10.80
N LYS A 82 -7.39 12.69 10.58
CA LYS A 82 -7.03 13.98 11.18
C LYS A 82 -7.95 15.11 10.72
N TYR A 83 -8.26 15.16 9.42
CA TYR A 83 -9.21 16.14 8.85
C TYR A 83 -10.60 16.00 9.47
N ARG A 84 -11.11 14.77 9.62
CA ARG A 84 -12.40 14.50 10.26
C ARG A 84 -12.43 14.91 11.73
N GLN A 85 -11.34 14.69 12.47
CA GLN A 85 -11.23 15.11 13.86
C GLN A 85 -11.29 16.64 14.00
N ILE A 86 -10.59 17.38 13.12
CA ILE A 86 -10.64 18.85 13.11
C ILE A 86 -12.07 19.33 12.83
N LEU A 87 -12.74 18.77 11.81
CA LEU A 87 -14.11 19.12 11.46
C LEU A 87 -15.10 18.87 12.61
N SER A 88 -14.95 17.74 13.31
CA SER A 88 -15.77 17.37 14.47
C SER A 88 -15.51 18.28 15.67
N ASN A 89 -14.26 18.67 15.94
CA ASN A 89 -13.93 19.60 17.02
C ASN A 89 -14.44 21.02 16.76
N SER A 90 -14.41 21.48 15.51
CA SER A 90 -15.01 22.76 15.12
C SER A 90 -16.53 22.78 15.34
N SER A 91 -17.23 21.66 15.10
CA SER A 91 -18.67 21.55 15.38
C SER A 91 -19.00 21.55 16.88
N LYS A 92 -18.10 21.08 17.75
CA LYS A 92 -18.29 21.11 19.21
C LYS A 92 -18.07 22.48 19.84
N LYS A 93 -17.32 23.37 19.18
CA LYS A 93 -17.02 24.72 19.67
C LYS A 93 -18.08 25.77 19.27
N GLY A 94 -19.06 25.37 18.46
CA GLY A 94 -20.16 26.23 17.99
C GLY A 94 -21.52 25.96 18.66
N LYS A 95 -21.57 25.16 19.73
CA LYS A 95 -22.69 25.06 20.67
C LYS A 95 -22.23 25.59 22.02
#